data_AF-A0A7S2L0G4-F1
#
_entry.id   AF-A0A7S2L0G4-F1
#
_cell.length_a   1.000
_cell.length_b   1.000
_cell.length_c   1.000
_cell.angle_alpha   90.00
_cell.angle_beta   90.00
_cell.angle_gamma   90.00
#
_symmetry.space_group_name_H-M   'P 1'
#
loop_
_entity.id
_entity.type
_entity.pdbx_description
1 polymer ?
#
loop_
_entity_poly.entity_id
_entity_poly.type
_entity_poly.pdbx_seq_one_letter_code
_entity_poly.pdbx_strand_id
1 'polypeptide(L)'
;KKQEPAAKPPQHPAVARTTTSSITITSMTDQFTLSNVACIDTAKSPHPISTGIGFFDHMIDQLNSHAQIGVAVIVTKTNGESSSAMSPSFEFVNRYADEDQALIMGQVGAALGSQLKELVYKGEESNSRTSRFCCPLDEALVECVLTKSSSNNEGKLTAFTLPPYGKYPANKGRSKIGTMKTQFVE
;
A
#
# COMPACT_ATOMS: atom_id res chain seq x y z
N LYS A 1 6.56 13.96 -56.72
CA LYS A 1 5.95 13.16 -55.62
C LYS A 1 6.24 13.85 -54.31
N LYS A 2 5.29 14.65 -53.78
CA LYS A 2 5.36 15.24 -52.44
C LYS A 2 4.78 14.20 -51.47
N GLN A 3 5.56 13.78 -50.47
CA GLN A 3 5.09 12.94 -49.37
C GLN A 3 4.49 13.85 -48.29
N GLU A 4 3.28 13.51 -47.86
CA GLU A 4 2.54 14.15 -46.78
C GLU A 4 2.98 13.54 -45.44
N PRO A 5 3.22 14.32 -44.36
CA PRO A 5 3.61 13.76 -43.08
C PRO A 5 2.38 13.23 -42.31
N ALA A 6 2.53 12.03 -41.74
CA ALA A 6 1.52 11.32 -40.98
C ALA A 6 1.09 12.08 -39.70
N ALA A 7 -0.22 12.08 -39.46
CA ALA A 7 -0.85 12.69 -38.29
C ALA A 7 -0.42 12.00 -36.97
N LYS A 8 -0.06 12.81 -35.99
CA LYS A 8 0.30 12.39 -34.62
C LYS A 8 -0.97 11.95 -33.87
N PRO A 9 -0.97 10.82 -33.13
CA PRO A 9 -2.14 10.39 -32.38
C PRO A 9 -2.43 11.35 -31.21
N PRO A 10 -3.71 11.50 -30.82
CA PRO A 10 -4.12 12.46 -29.79
C PRO A 10 -3.56 12.06 -28.42
N GLN A 11 -2.77 12.96 -27.82
CA GLN A 11 -2.38 12.89 -26.42
C GLN A 11 -3.57 13.34 -25.56
N HIS A 12 -4.19 12.40 -24.85
CA HIS A 12 -5.08 12.75 -23.75
C HIS A 12 -4.24 13.34 -22.60
N PRO A 13 -4.61 14.50 -22.04
CA PRO A 13 -3.92 15.02 -20.86
C PRO A 13 -4.20 14.11 -19.66
N ALA A 14 -3.14 13.59 -19.03
CA ALA A 14 -3.24 12.89 -17.76
C ALA A 14 -3.59 13.91 -16.66
N VAL A 15 -4.87 14.01 -16.33
CA VAL A 15 -5.34 14.76 -15.17
C VAL A 15 -5.07 13.88 -13.95
N ALA A 16 -4.10 14.26 -13.11
CA ALA A 16 -3.82 13.58 -11.85
C ALA A 16 -5.10 13.55 -11.00
N ARG A 17 -5.55 12.34 -10.63
CA ARG A 17 -6.76 12.14 -9.84
C ARG A 17 -6.36 11.95 -8.37
N THR A 18 -6.71 12.95 -7.55
CA THR A 18 -6.38 12.97 -6.13
C THR A 18 -7.61 12.63 -5.30
N THR A 19 -7.52 11.60 -4.46
CA THR A 19 -8.44 11.44 -3.33
C THR A 19 -7.60 11.60 -2.05
N THR A 20 -7.73 12.75 -1.40
CA THR A 20 -7.16 12.98 -0.08
C THR A 20 -8.30 12.86 0.91
N SER A 21 -8.24 11.88 1.81
CA SER A 21 -9.19 11.77 2.90
C SER A 21 -8.42 11.64 4.20
N SER A 22 -8.64 12.58 5.11
CA SER A 22 -8.29 12.36 6.52
C SER A 22 -9.28 11.35 7.08
N ILE A 23 -9.04 10.06 6.85
CA ILE A 23 -9.81 9.00 7.50
C ILE A 23 -9.15 8.75 8.86
N THR A 24 -9.78 9.24 9.92
CA THR A 24 -9.51 8.73 11.27
C THR A 24 -10.22 7.38 11.39
N ILE A 25 -9.53 6.30 11.07
CA ILE A 25 -10.03 4.95 11.37
C ILE A 25 -9.77 4.69 12.85
N THR A 26 -10.76 5.00 13.68
CA THR A 26 -10.76 4.61 15.09
C THR A 26 -11.25 3.16 15.16
N SER A 27 -10.33 2.20 15.19
CA SER A 27 -10.67 0.81 15.54
C SER A 27 -10.92 0.71 17.05
N MET A 28 -11.80 -0.20 17.48
CA MET A 28 -12.19 -0.43 18.89
C MET A 28 -11.05 -0.88 19.83
N THR A 29 -9.81 -0.87 19.36
CA THR A 29 -8.60 -0.92 20.18
C THR A 29 -7.84 0.39 19.95
N ASP A 30 -8.08 1.38 20.81
CA ASP A 30 -7.59 2.77 20.73
C ASP A 30 -6.06 2.92 20.82
N GLN A 31 -5.24 1.96 20.38
CA GLN A 31 -3.80 2.02 20.54
C GLN A 31 -3.10 2.88 19.47
N PHE A 32 -3.59 2.83 18.23
CA PHE A 32 -2.99 3.53 17.10
C PHE A 32 -4.02 4.33 16.31
N THR A 33 -3.61 5.51 15.85
CA THR A 33 -4.37 6.40 14.99
C THR A 33 -3.66 6.53 13.64
N LEU A 34 -4.44 6.47 12.56
CA LEU A 34 -3.97 6.67 11.19
C LEU A 34 -4.30 8.10 10.75
N SER A 35 -3.37 8.74 10.06
CA SER A 35 -3.52 10.06 9.49
C SER A 35 -2.87 10.15 8.10
N ASN A 36 -3.28 11.15 7.31
CA ASN A 36 -2.77 11.39 5.96
C ASN A 36 -2.81 10.16 5.04
N VAL A 37 -3.85 9.33 5.19
CA VAL A 37 -4.05 8.15 4.35
C VAL A 37 -4.49 8.60 2.96
N ALA A 38 -3.69 8.32 1.94
CA ALA A 38 -3.98 8.72 0.57
C ALA A 38 -3.48 7.70 -0.44
N CYS A 39 -4.23 7.55 -1.52
CA CYS A 39 -3.78 6.93 -2.77
C CYS A 39 -4.08 7.91 -3.91
N ILE A 40 -3.07 8.26 -4.69
CA ILE A 40 -3.13 9.28 -5.73
C ILE A 40 -2.71 8.65 -7.05
N ASP A 41 -3.56 8.77 -8.06
CA ASP A 41 -3.29 8.18 -9.37
C ASP A 41 -2.21 8.98 -10.12
N THR A 42 -1.15 8.31 -10.57
CA THR A 42 -0.04 8.84 -11.41
C THR A 42 0.79 9.98 -10.82
N ALA A 43 0.60 10.34 -9.54
CA ALA A 43 1.36 11.40 -8.88
C ALA A 43 1.88 10.93 -7.52
N LYS A 44 3.02 11.48 -7.07
CA LYS A 44 3.56 11.22 -5.72
C LYS A 44 2.71 11.91 -4.67
N SER A 45 2.58 11.28 -3.50
CA SER A 45 1.97 11.93 -2.34
C SER A 45 2.87 13.03 -1.79
N PRO A 46 2.31 14.17 -1.33
CA PRO A 46 3.07 15.18 -0.59
C PRO A 46 3.40 14.75 0.84
N HIS A 47 2.79 13.67 1.33
CA HIS A 47 2.99 13.13 2.68
C HIS A 47 3.82 11.83 2.64
N PRO A 48 4.57 11.52 3.71
CA PRO A 48 5.38 10.32 3.76
C PRO A 48 4.57 9.05 4.04
N ILE A 49 5.22 7.91 3.82
CA ILE A 49 4.85 6.63 4.40
C ILE A 49 5.60 6.49 5.72
N SER A 50 4.88 6.30 6.83
CA SER A 50 5.47 6.14 8.16
C SER A 50 4.54 5.33 9.05
N THR A 51 4.63 4.02 8.94
CA THR A 51 3.90 3.06 9.77
C THR A 51 4.59 2.76 11.08
N GLY A 52 5.88 3.08 11.19
CA GLY A 52 6.71 2.72 12.36
C GLY A 52 7.27 1.29 12.31
N ILE A 53 7.13 0.63 11.15
CA ILE A 53 7.72 -0.66 10.81
C ILE A 53 8.46 -0.49 9.47
N GLY A 54 9.79 -0.41 9.51
CA GLY A 54 10.58 0.04 8.36
C GLY A 54 10.50 -0.85 7.12
N PHE A 55 10.44 -2.17 7.30
CA PHE A 55 10.28 -3.06 6.15
C PHE A 55 8.88 -2.92 5.54
N PHE A 56 7.85 -2.67 6.35
CA PHE A 56 6.50 -2.45 5.87
C PHE A 56 6.39 -1.12 5.11
N ASP A 57 7.02 -0.06 5.61
CA ASP A 57 7.14 1.22 4.90
C ASP A 57 7.78 1.01 3.51
N HIS A 58 8.87 0.22 3.46
CA HIS A 58 9.52 -0.12 2.20
C HIS A 58 8.61 -0.90 1.25
N MET A 59 7.80 -1.84 1.73
CA MET A 59 6.85 -2.58 0.89
C MET A 59 5.73 -1.70 0.36
N ILE A 60 5.19 -0.78 1.18
CA ILE A 60 4.17 0.18 0.72
C ILE A 60 4.76 1.12 -0.33
N ASP A 61 6.01 1.56 -0.17
CA ASP A 61 6.68 2.44 -1.13
C ASP A 61 6.88 1.78 -2.51
N GLN A 62 6.86 0.45 -2.59
CA GLN A 62 6.86 -0.23 -3.90
C GLN A 62 5.63 0.09 -4.75
N LEU A 63 4.50 0.48 -4.14
CA LEU A 63 3.33 0.96 -4.88
C LEU A 63 3.62 2.28 -5.60
N ASN A 64 4.42 3.17 -5.00
CA ASN A 64 4.87 4.42 -5.64
C ASN A 64 5.69 4.12 -6.90
N SER A 65 6.62 3.17 -6.79
CA SER A 65 7.61 2.91 -7.84
C SER A 65 7.12 1.97 -8.95
N HIS A 66 6.30 0.98 -8.61
CA HIS A 66 5.87 -0.06 -9.57
C HIS A 66 4.41 0.06 -10.02
N ALA A 67 3.53 0.63 -9.19
CA ALA A 67 2.12 0.82 -9.56
C ALA A 67 1.81 2.25 -10.05
N GLN A 68 2.78 3.18 -9.94
CA GLN A 68 2.58 4.61 -10.21
C GLN A 68 1.44 5.23 -9.39
N ILE A 69 1.21 4.72 -8.17
CA ILE A 69 0.21 5.23 -7.25
C ILE A 69 0.94 5.91 -6.10
N GLY A 70 0.73 7.21 -5.92
CA GLY A 70 1.24 7.95 -4.76
C GLY A 70 0.54 7.52 -3.48
N VAL A 71 1.27 6.92 -2.56
CA VAL A 71 0.75 6.43 -1.28
C VAL A 71 1.31 7.26 -0.14
N ALA A 72 0.44 7.59 0.81
CA ALA A 72 0.83 8.11 2.12
C ALA A 72 0.00 7.49 3.23
N VAL A 73 0.63 7.36 4.39
CA VAL A 73 0.00 6.91 5.63
C VAL A 73 0.94 7.23 6.78
N ILE A 74 0.42 7.81 7.86
CA ILE A 74 1.15 8.05 9.10
C ILE A 74 0.41 7.35 10.23
N VAL A 75 1.13 6.48 10.95
CA VAL A 75 0.65 5.81 12.17
C VAL A 75 1.24 6.51 13.39
N THR A 76 0.37 6.91 14.31
CA THR A 76 0.71 7.46 15.63
C THR A 76 0.08 6.63 16.75
N LYS A 77 0.71 6.59 17.92
CA LYS A 77 0.17 5.92 19.12
C LYS A 77 -0.77 6.87 19.86
N THR A 78 -1.96 6.43 20.23
CA THR A 78 -3.02 7.29 20.80
C THR A 78 -2.76 7.69 22.26
N ASN A 79 -2.09 6.84 23.05
CA ASN A 79 -1.94 7.01 24.51
C ASN A 79 -0.49 7.08 25.02
N GLY A 80 0.46 7.55 24.20
CA GLY A 80 1.81 7.87 24.67
C GLY A 80 1.85 9.31 25.18
N GLU A 81 2.33 9.51 26.41
CA GLU A 81 2.40 10.79 27.14
C GLU A 81 2.61 12.02 26.25
N SER A 82 1.78 13.03 26.50
CA SER A 82 1.88 14.42 26.07
C SER A 82 3.32 14.94 26.09
N SER A 83 4.02 14.81 24.98
CA SER A 83 5.09 15.74 24.61
C SER A 83 4.51 16.68 23.57
N SER A 84 3.89 17.76 24.08
CA SER A 84 3.93 19.10 23.51
C SER A 84 4.26 19.17 22.01
N ALA A 85 3.26 19.28 21.13
CA ALA A 85 3.42 19.77 19.76
C ALA A 85 4.66 19.23 18.99
N MET A 86 5.07 18.00 19.27
CA MET A 86 6.30 17.44 18.75
C MET A 86 5.92 16.67 17.51
N SER A 87 6.43 17.14 16.37
CA SER A 87 6.35 16.44 15.09
C SER A 87 6.59 14.94 15.33
N PRO A 88 5.83 14.02 14.71
CA PRO A 88 6.10 12.59 14.85
C PRO A 88 7.59 12.40 14.60
N SER A 89 8.36 11.93 15.58
CA SER A 89 9.80 11.81 15.39
C SER A 89 10.05 10.67 14.42
N PHE A 90 10.02 11.01 13.13
CA PHE A 90 10.30 10.10 12.01
C PHE A 90 11.74 9.58 12.04
N GLU A 91 12.57 10.10 12.94
CA GLU A 91 13.95 9.68 13.18
C GLU A 91 14.06 8.19 13.55
N PHE A 92 13.04 7.59 14.17
CA PHE A 92 13.04 6.16 14.48
C PHE A 92 12.04 5.39 13.62
N VAL A 93 12.57 4.80 12.55
CA VAL A 93 11.83 4.04 11.53
C VAL A 93 11.10 2.81 12.12
N ASN A 94 11.67 2.16 13.14
CA ASN A 94 11.16 0.93 13.75
C ASN A 94 10.52 1.14 15.12
N ARG A 95 9.92 2.32 15.36
CA ARG A 95 9.32 2.71 16.65
C ARG A 95 8.23 1.80 17.18
N TYR A 96 7.59 1.00 16.33
CA TYR A 96 6.56 0.04 16.73
C TYR A 96 6.97 -1.42 16.48
N ALA A 97 8.28 -1.70 16.43
CA ALA A 97 8.82 -3.05 16.27
C ALA A 97 8.33 -4.05 17.33
N ASP A 98 8.20 -3.61 18.58
CA ASP A 98 7.81 -4.47 19.71
C ASP A 98 6.33 -4.36 20.07
N GLU A 99 5.57 -3.55 19.33
CA GLU A 99 4.13 -3.37 19.51
C GLU A 99 3.32 -4.41 18.72
N ASP A 100 1.98 -4.27 18.76
CA ASP A 100 1.07 -5.10 17.98
C ASP A 100 1.13 -4.78 16.48
N GLN A 101 2.10 -5.40 15.80
CA GLN A 101 2.27 -5.26 14.36
C GLN A 101 1.06 -5.79 13.55
N ALA A 102 0.30 -6.76 14.09
CA ALA A 102 -0.88 -7.28 13.40
C ALA A 102 -1.95 -6.19 13.28
N LEU A 103 -2.19 -5.48 14.38
CA LEU A 103 -3.12 -4.36 14.43
C LEU A 103 -2.68 -3.24 13.48
N ILE A 104 -1.41 -2.82 13.54
CA ILE A 104 -0.88 -1.74 12.69
C ILE A 104 -1.00 -2.10 11.20
N MET A 105 -0.49 -3.28 10.81
CA MET A 105 -0.49 -3.69 9.40
C MET A 105 -1.90 -3.90 8.88
N GLY A 106 -2.79 -4.50 9.67
CA GLY A 106 -4.20 -4.69 9.31
C GLY A 106 -4.95 -3.37 9.13
N GLN A 107 -4.78 -2.42 10.04
CA GLN A 107 -5.41 -1.10 9.94
C GLN A 107 -4.90 -0.31 8.73
N VAL A 108 -3.57 -0.30 8.51
CA VAL A 108 -2.96 0.37 7.34
C VAL A 108 -3.44 -0.28 6.04
N GLY A 109 -3.45 -1.61 5.97
CA GLY A 109 -3.95 -2.34 4.81
C GLY A 109 -5.41 -2.04 4.48
N ALA A 110 -6.29 -2.05 5.49
CA ALA A 110 -7.70 -1.70 5.33
C ALA A 110 -7.91 -0.23 4.89
N ALA A 111 -7.15 0.70 5.47
CA ALA A 111 -7.22 2.13 5.13
C ALA A 111 -6.79 2.40 3.69
N LEU A 112 -5.64 1.83 3.28
CA LEU A 112 -5.13 1.95 1.92
C LEU A 112 -6.04 1.23 0.91
N GLY A 113 -6.55 0.05 1.24
CA GLY A 113 -7.52 -0.66 0.41
C GLY A 113 -8.79 0.16 0.15
N SER A 114 -9.27 0.87 1.16
CA SER A 114 -10.41 1.80 1.02
C SER A 114 -10.09 2.96 0.07
N GLN A 115 -8.89 3.57 0.18
CA GLN A 115 -8.46 4.64 -0.73
C GLN A 115 -8.26 4.14 -2.18
N LEU A 116 -7.68 2.95 -2.35
CA LEU A 116 -7.51 2.32 -3.68
C LEU A 116 -8.86 2.00 -4.34
N LYS A 117 -9.85 1.55 -3.57
CA LYS A 117 -11.22 1.34 -4.07
C LYS A 117 -11.78 2.61 -4.70
N GLU A 118 -11.61 3.76 -4.04
CA GLU A 118 -12.06 5.04 -4.57
C GLU A 118 -11.38 5.42 -5.89
N LEU A 119 -10.10 5.07 -6.09
CA LEU A 119 -9.42 5.29 -7.38
C LEU A 119 -9.98 4.40 -8.50
N VAL A 120 -10.24 3.12 -8.21
CA VAL A 120 -10.62 2.11 -9.21
C VAL A 120 -12.08 2.23 -9.66
N TYR A 121 -12.98 2.72 -8.79
CA TYR A 121 -14.43 2.73 -9.03
C TYR A 121 -15.00 4.11 -9.44
N LYS A 122 -14.18 5.17 -9.53
CA LYS A 122 -14.59 6.51 -10.02
C LYS A 122 -14.70 6.64 -11.55
N GLY A 123 -14.93 5.54 -12.27
CA GLY A 123 -15.13 5.52 -13.73
C GLY A 123 -16.16 4.47 -14.15
N GLU A 124 -17.10 4.84 -15.01
CA GLU A 124 -18.26 4.08 -15.52
C GLU A 124 -17.92 2.84 -16.39
N GLU A 125 -16.88 2.09 -16.05
CA GLU A 125 -16.55 0.84 -16.74
C GLU A 125 -17.08 -0.32 -15.89
N SER A 126 -18.31 -0.72 -16.21
CA SER A 126 -19.09 -1.82 -15.63
C SER A 126 -18.58 -3.22 -16.01
N ASN A 127 -17.44 -3.31 -16.69
CA ASN A 127 -16.86 -4.57 -17.15
C ASN A 127 -15.92 -5.17 -16.10
N SER A 128 -16.09 -6.46 -15.84
CA SER A 128 -15.13 -7.21 -15.05
C SER A 128 -13.80 -7.26 -15.80
N ARG A 129 -12.71 -6.93 -15.09
CA ARG A 129 -11.36 -6.92 -15.66
C ARG A 129 -10.44 -7.72 -14.77
N THR A 130 -9.72 -8.65 -15.38
CA THR A 130 -8.64 -9.40 -14.71
C THR A 130 -7.30 -8.91 -15.22
N SER A 131 -6.40 -8.58 -14.31
CA SER A 131 -5.02 -8.21 -14.59
C SER A 131 -4.09 -9.21 -13.88
N ARG A 132 -3.00 -9.57 -14.54
CA ARG A 132 -1.96 -10.46 -13.99
C ARG A 132 -0.62 -9.75 -14.11
N PHE A 133 0.19 -9.84 -13.06
CA PHE A 133 1.56 -9.36 -13.07
C PHE A 133 2.49 -10.34 -12.37
N CYS A 134 3.73 -10.36 -12.84
CA CYS A 134 4.80 -11.18 -12.28
C CYS A 134 5.96 -10.27 -11.91
N CYS A 135 6.48 -10.40 -10.69
CA CYS A 135 7.58 -9.60 -10.16
C CYS A 135 8.71 -10.53 -9.70
N PRO A 136 9.77 -10.69 -10.51
CA PRO A 136 10.96 -11.43 -10.08
C PRO A 136 11.86 -10.55 -9.20
N LEU A 137 12.47 -11.15 -8.19
CA LEU A 137 13.54 -10.56 -7.38
C LEU A 137 14.57 -11.65 -7.07
N ASP A 138 15.72 -11.61 -7.74
CA ASP A 138 16.75 -12.64 -7.71
C ASP A 138 16.18 -14.05 -7.95
N GLU A 139 16.26 -14.96 -6.98
CA GLU A 139 15.70 -16.32 -7.08
C GLU A 139 14.19 -16.39 -6.83
N ALA A 140 13.57 -15.33 -6.32
CA ALA A 140 12.14 -15.30 -5.98
C ALA A 140 11.30 -14.81 -7.16
N LEU A 141 10.14 -15.44 -7.35
CA LEU A 141 9.12 -15.01 -8.32
C LEU A 141 7.76 -14.91 -7.63
N VAL A 142 7.13 -13.75 -7.75
CA VAL A 142 5.75 -13.53 -7.31
C VAL A 142 4.85 -13.39 -8.53
N GLU A 143 3.73 -14.11 -8.55
CA GLU A 143 2.60 -13.85 -9.45
C GLU A 143 1.43 -13.28 -8.63
N CYS A 144 0.80 -12.23 -9.14
CA CYS A 144 -0.41 -11.69 -8.55
C CYS A 144 -1.47 -11.49 -9.64
N VAL A 145 -2.69 -11.90 -9.32
CA VAL A 145 -3.86 -11.80 -10.18
C VAL A 145 -4.91 -10.94 -9.47
N LEU A 146 -5.22 -9.79 -10.05
CA LEU A 146 -6.22 -8.86 -9.54
C LEU A 146 -7.45 -8.88 -10.46
N THR A 147 -8.62 -9.14 -9.87
CA THR A 147 -9.88 -9.11 -10.61
C THR A 147 -10.76 -8.00 -10.07
N LYS A 148 -11.07 -7.01 -10.91
CA LYS A 148 -12.17 -6.07 -10.68
C LYS A 148 -13.47 -6.76 -11.06
N SER A 149 -14.36 -6.94 -10.09
CA SER A 149 -15.72 -7.41 -10.35
C SER A 149 -16.62 -6.25 -10.75
N SER A 150 -17.64 -6.51 -11.55
CA SER A 150 -18.71 -5.55 -11.86
C SER A 150 -19.61 -5.26 -10.65
N SER A 151 -19.57 -6.12 -9.62
CA SER A 151 -20.31 -5.92 -8.36
C SER A 151 -19.51 -5.04 -7.39
N ASN A 152 -20.18 -4.11 -6.70
CA ASN A 152 -19.61 -3.27 -5.63
C ASN A 152 -19.25 -4.02 -4.32
N ASN A 153 -19.00 -5.32 -4.41
CA ASN A 153 -18.63 -6.15 -3.28
C ASN A 153 -17.29 -5.70 -2.68
N GLU A 154 -17.10 -5.98 -1.39
CA GLU A 154 -15.80 -5.83 -0.75
C GLU A 154 -14.76 -6.71 -1.46
N GLY A 155 -13.56 -6.15 -1.64
CA GLY A 155 -12.43 -6.92 -2.15
C GLY A 155 -12.09 -8.04 -1.17
N LYS A 156 -11.77 -9.22 -1.69
CA LYS A 156 -11.39 -10.37 -0.89
C LYS A 156 -10.16 -11.04 -1.48
N LEU A 157 -9.21 -11.38 -0.63
CA LEU A 157 -8.10 -12.26 -1.00
C LEU A 157 -8.63 -13.69 -1.17
N THR A 158 -8.59 -14.20 -2.41
CA THR A 158 -9.16 -15.51 -2.76
C THR A 158 -8.17 -16.64 -2.66
N ALA A 159 -6.89 -16.37 -2.96
CA ALA A 159 -5.80 -17.32 -2.86
C ALA A 159 -4.53 -16.58 -2.46
N PHE A 160 -3.79 -17.16 -1.52
CA PHE A 160 -2.48 -16.71 -1.09
C PHE A 160 -1.60 -17.93 -0.90
N THR A 161 -0.39 -17.89 -1.43
CA THR A 161 0.59 -18.96 -1.25
C THR A 161 1.96 -18.31 -1.15
N LEU A 162 2.61 -18.53 -0.02
CA LEU A 162 3.88 -17.91 0.29
C LEU A 162 4.88 -18.99 0.71
N PRO A 163 5.94 -19.23 -0.07
CA PRO A 163 7.03 -20.08 0.40
C PRO A 163 7.71 -19.44 1.62
N PRO A 164 8.40 -20.22 2.45
CA PRO A 164 9.14 -19.69 3.59
C PRO A 164 10.09 -18.55 3.20
N TYR A 165 10.17 -17.51 4.04
CA TYR A 165 11.06 -16.37 3.80
C TYR A 165 12.53 -16.76 3.86
N GLY A 166 13.11 -17.02 2.69
CA GLY A 166 14.49 -17.47 2.54
C GLY A 166 14.70 -18.94 2.96
N LYS A 167 15.88 -19.46 2.64
CA LYS A 167 16.22 -20.88 2.84
C LYS A 167 16.58 -21.28 4.28
N TYR A 168 16.71 -20.32 5.20
CA TYR A 168 17.13 -20.58 6.58
C TYR A 168 16.22 -19.94 7.63
N PRO A 169 15.96 -20.63 8.76
CA PRO A 169 16.18 -22.07 8.99
C PRO A 169 15.45 -22.95 7.96
N ALA A 170 16.05 -24.09 7.62
CA ALA A 170 15.54 -24.97 6.57
C ALA A 170 14.07 -25.34 6.82
N ASN A 171 13.24 -25.32 5.77
CA ASN A 171 11.80 -25.62 5.79
C ASN A 171 10.93 -24.70 6.66
N LYS A 172 11.49 -23.66 7.29
CA LYS A 172 10.76 -22.69 8.10
C LYS A 172 10.91 -21.26 7.60
N GLY A 173 12.06 -20.93 7.02
CA GLY A 173 12.40 -19.57 6.65
C GLY A 173 12.47 -18.64 7.86
N ARG A 174 12.64 -17.35 7.59
CA ARG A 174 12.75 -16.32 8.60
C ARG A 174 11.38 -15.98 9.19
N SER A 175 11.31 -15.86 10.51
CA SER A 175 10.14 -15.35 11.23
C SER A 175 10.08 -13.81 11.25
N LYS A 176 11.16 -13.14 10.86
CA LYS A 176 11.25 -11.68 10.77
C LYS A 176 12.08 -11.22 9.56
N ILE A 177 11.74 -10.05 9.02
CA ILE A 177 12.59 -9.28 8.10
C ILE A 177 12.89 -7.94 8.75
N GLY A 178 14.15 -7.73 9.14
CA GLY A 178 14.49 -6.68 10.11
C GLY A 178 13.74 -6.94 11.41
N THR A 179 12.88 -6.01 11.80
CA THR A 179 12.00 -6.11 12.98
C THR A 179 10.58 -6.56 12.65
N MET A 180 10.17 -6.54 11.38
CA MET A 180 8.83 -6.93 10.95
C MET A 180 8.63 -8.44 11.07
N LYS A 181 7.54 -8.88 11.70
CA LYS A 181 7.15 -10.29 11.79
C LYS A 181 6.53 -10.75 10.47
N THR A 182 7.05 -11.84 9.90
CA THR A 182 6.65 -12.31 8.55
C THR A 182 5.27 -12.95 8.50
N GLN A 183 4.75 -13.40 9.64
CA GLN A 183 3.42 -14.03 9.75
C GLN A 183 2.25 -13.07 9.46
N PHE A 184 2.49 -11.75 9.37
CA PHE A 184 1.45 -10.74 9.14
C PHE A 184 1.44 -10.20 7.70
N VAL A 185 2.09 -10.91 6.77
CA VAL A 185 2.11 -10.49 5.36
C VAL A 185 0.87 -10.94 4.59
N GLU A 186 0.18 -11.98 5.04
CA GLU A 186 -1.14 -12.39 4.52
C GLU A 186 -2.23 -11.40 4.97
#